data_AF-A0A1F8H433-F1
#
_entry.id   AF-A0A1F8H433-F1
#
_cell.length_a   1.000
_cell.length_b   1.000
_cell.length_c   1.000
_cell.angle_alpha   90.00
_cell.angle_beta   90.00
_cell.angle_gamma   90.00
#
_symmetry.space_group_name_H-M   'P 1'
#
loop_
_entity.id
_entity.type
_entity.pdbx_description
1 polymer ?
#
loop_
_entity_poly.entity_id
_entity_poly.type
_entity_poly.pdbx_seq_one_letter_code
_entity_poly.pdbx_strand_id
1 'polypeptide(L)'
;MKSEDAPQFNPDQQPKSPELDNVLKLFGIKDVNLKEATQLLLQQAYELFNSASLELSQVRSLEINGEQFFLQYNIYPRESGQVWIRVGLFKNQPPALIKNATAFNEGEVAMTRLMFNFEKGRVSGEVGTDENFEGRGFGSALVFMEEGIIRDIIRRYRDKVTPDGFKNEIVDNSRSSNEGKNYEGWTSSMAQKMGFEKIDENKFVKSYKPDDLK
;
A
#
# COMPACT_ATOMS: atom_id res chain seq x y z
N MET A 1 -42.06 3.74 13.29
CA MET A 1 -40.80 4.00 12.57
C MET A 1 -40.25 2.66 12.13
N LYS A 2 -40.18 2.41 10.82
CA LYS A 2 -39.53 1.20 10.28
C LYS A 2 -38.04 1.50 10.21
N SER A 3 -37.23 0.59 10.73
CA SER A 3 -35.78 0.59 10.56
C SER A 3 -35.47 0.52 9.07
N GLU A 4 -34.74 1.52 8.56
CA GLU A 4 -34.14 1.41 7.23
C GLU A 4 -33.01 0.40 7.31
N ASP A 5 -33.16 -0.69 6.56
CA ASP A 5 -32.15 -1.74 6.44
C ASP A 5 -30.87 -1.13 5.87
N ALA A 6 -29.74 -1.41 6.53
CA ALA A 6 -28.42 -1.06 6.02
C ALA A 6 -28.22 -1.67 4.63
N PRO A 7 -27.61 -0.96 3.67
CA PRO A 7 -27.40 -1.47 2.32
C PRO A 7 -26.60 -2.79 2.38
N GLN A 8 -27.22 -3.87 1.89
CA GLN A 8 -26.56 -5.16 1.77
C GLN A 8 -25.47 -5.10 0.71
N PHE A 9 -24.26 -5.51 1.09
CA PHE A 9 -23.12 -5.67 0.19
C PHE A 9 -23.43 -6.76 -0.84
N ASN A 10 -23.48 -6.40 -2.13
CA ASN A 10 -23.62 -7.34 -3.23
C ASN A 10 -22.23 -7.64 -3.83
N PRO A 11 -21.66 -8.84 -3.61
CA PRO A 11 -20.32 -9.20 -4.09
C PRO A 11 -20.20 -9.22 -5.63
N ASP A 12 -21.32 -9.33 -6.34
CA ASP A 12 -21.33 -9.34 -7.82
C ASP A 12 -21.29 -7.94 -8.46
N GLN A 13 -21.37 -6.87 -7.64
CA GLN A 13 -21.26 -5.48 -8.08
C GLN A 13 -19.89 -4.85 -7.76
N GLN A 14 -18.83 -5.67 -7.65
CA GLN A 14 -17.47 -5.14 -7.57
C GLN A 14 -17.15 -4.33 -8.83
N PRO A 15 -16.64 -3.09 -8.72
CA PRO A 15 -16.06 -2.40 -9.86
C PRO A 15 -14.87 -3.22 -10.33
N LYS A 16 -15.05 -3.97 -11.43
CA LYS A 16 -13.97 -4.61 -12.15
C LYS A 16 -13.15 -3.50 -12.82
N SER A 17 -12.24 -2.87 -12.08
CA SER A 17 -11.24 -2.04 -12.74
C SER A 17 -10.37 -2.96 -13.59
N PRO A 18 -10.29 -2.77 -14.91
CA PRO A 18 -9.39 -3.54 -15.79
C PRO A 18 -7.92 -3.47 -15.35
N GLU A 19 -7.58 -2.48 -14.53
CA GLU A 19 -6.27 -2.32 -13.91
C GLU A 19 -6.00 -3.47 -12.94
N LEU A 20 -6.98 -3.86 -12.11
CA LEU A 20 -6.84 -4.90 -11.07
C LEU A 20 -6.52 -6.29 -11.64
N ASP A 21 -7.11 -6.67 -12.77
CA ASP A 21 -6.80 -7.95 -13.43
C ASP A 21 -5.41 -7.95 -14.07
N ASN A 22 -4.95 -6.79 -14.56
CA ASN A 22 -3.59 -6.62 -15.07
C ASN A 22 -2.56 -6.68 -13.93
N VAL A 23 -2.87 -6.08 -12.76
CA VAL A 23 -2.08 -6.20 -11.53
C VAL A 23 -1.84 -7.68 -11.20
N LEU A 24 -2.88 -8.50 -11.11
CA LEU A 24 -2.74 -9.91 -10.70
C LEU A 24 -1.94 -10.76 -11.70
N LYS A 25 -2.08 -10.46 -13.00
CA LYS A 25 -1.28 -11.08 -14.07
C LYS A 25 0.20 -10.68 -13.97
N LEU A 26 0.51 -9.42 -13.65
CA LEU A 26 1.88 -8.94 -13.40
C LEU A 26 2.56 -9.72 -12.26
N PHE A 27 1.81 -10.14 -11.23
CA PHE A 27 2.36 -10.90 -10.11
C PHE A 27 2.53 -12.40 -10.33
N GLY A 28 1.95 -12.96 -11.41
CA GLY A 28 2.01 -14.40 -11.64
C GLY A 28 1.42 -15.21 -10.48
N ILE A 29 0.48 -14.62 -9.71
CA ILE A 29 -0.20 -15.30 -8.61
C ILE A 29 -1.13 -16.36 -9.23
N LYS A 30 -0.67 -17.61 -9.19
CA LYS A 30 -1.42 -18.77 -9.69
C LYS A 30 -2.29 -19.42 -8.61
N ASP A 31 -1.97 -19.18 -7.35
CA ASP A 31 -2.75 -19.65 -6.22
C ASP A 31 -4.01 -18.80 -6.08
N VAL A 32 -5.18 -19.47 -6.10
CA VAL A 32 -6.49 -18.83 -6.09
C VAL A 32 -6.72 -18.06 -4.79
N ASN A 33 -6.29 -18.60 -3.65
CA ASN A 33 -6.49 -17.97 -2.34
C ASN A 33 -5.60 -16.73 -2.18
N LEU A 34 -4.37 -16.75 -2.72
CA LEU A 34 -3.48 -15.58 -2.76
C LEU A 34 -4.02 -14.48 -3.67
N LYS A 35 -4.65 -14.87 -4.77
CA LYS A 35 -5.26 -13.95 -5.73
C LYS A 35 -6.45 -13.23 -5.10
N GLU A 36 -7.34 -13.96 -4.44
CA GLU A 36 -8.51 -13.41 -3.76
C GLU A 36 -8.12 -12.45 -2.63
N ALA A 37 -7.16 -12.85 -1.78
CA ALA A 37 -6.66 -12.00 -0.70
C ALA A 37 -6.09 -10.67 -1.23
N THR A 38 -5.30 -10.75 -2.30
CA THR A 38 -4.70 -9.57 -2.95
C THR A 38 -5.76 -8.68 -3.59
N GLN A 39 -6.73 -9.27 -4.31
CA GLN A 39 -7.84 -8.53 -4.92
C GLN A 39 -8.66 -7.77 -3.89
N LEU A 40 -9.06 -8.44 -2.82
CA LEU A 40 -9.90 -7.85 -1.78
C LEU A 40 -9.16 -6.70 -1.09
N LEU A 41 -7.89 -6.90 -0.75
CA LEU A 41 -7.05 -5.87 -0.14
C LEU A 41 -6.90 -4.63 -1.04
N LEU A 42 -6.66 -4.83 -2.34
CA LEU A 42 -6.52 -3.73 -3.29
C LEU A 42 -7.84 -3.00 -3.52
N GLN A 43 -8.98 -3.70 -3.54
CA GLN A 43 -10.29 -3.07 -3.62
C GLN A 43 -10.55 -2.21 -2.39
N GLN A 44 -10.31 -2.74 -1.19
CA GLN A 44 -10.50 -1.98 0.05
C GLN A 44 -9.59 -0.75 0.09
N ALA A 45 -8.35 -0.87 -0.40
CA ALA A 45 -7.44 0.26 -0.55
C ALA A 45 -7.96 1.33 -1.52
N TYR A 46 -8.48 0.93 -2.68
CA TYR A 46 -9.07 1.85 -3.65
C TYR A 46 -10.26 2.64 -3.07
N GLU A 47 -11.12 1.97 -2.30
CA GLU A 47 -12.25 2.63 -1.62
C GLU A 47 -11.78 3.60 -0.52
N LEU A 48 -10.69 3.26 0.20
CA LEU A 48 -10.07 4.15 1.19
C LEU A 48 -9.49 5.42 0.52
N PHE A 49 -8.76 5.28 -0.58
CA PHE A 49 -8.14 6.42 -1.28
C PHE A 49 -9.18 7.41 -1.81
N ASN A 50 -10.34 6.92 -2.25
CA ASN A 50 -11.41 7.76 -2.78
C ASN A 50 -12.36 8.34 -1.72
N SER A 51 -12.28 7.90 -0.45
CA SER A 51 -13.18 8.34 0.61
C SER A 51 -12.52 9.11 1.76
N ALA A 52 -11.18 9.16 1.83
CA ALA A 52 -10.47 9.85 2.92
C ALA A 52 -10.56 11.38 2.83
N SER A 53 -10.71 12.06 3.96
CA SER A 53 -10.41 13.49 4.13
C SER A 53 -8.94 13.67 4.55
N LEU A 54 -8.41 14.88 4.49
CA LEU A 54 -6.99 15.18 4.73
C LEU A 54 -6.50 14.90 6.17
N GLU A 55 -7.41 14.66 7.12
CA GLU A 55 -7.10 14.49 8.56
C GLU A 55 -7.63 13.18 9.17
N LEU A 56 -7.82 12.11 8.37
CA LEU A 56 -8.54 10.91 8.84
C LEU A 56 -7.68 9.66 9.05
N SER A 57 -7.99 8.97 10.15
CA SER A 57 -7.85 7.53 10.31
C SER A 57 -9.09 6.86 9.76
N GLN A 58 -8.92 5.84 8.92
CA GLN A 58 -10.01 5.01 8.40
C GLN A 58 -9.71 3.55 8.65
N VAL A 59 -10.73 2.79 9.03
CA VAL A 59 -10.65 1.34 9.26
C VAL A 59 -11.69 0.64 8.41
N ARG A 60 -11.30 -0.46 7.78
CA ARG A 60 -12.17 -1.37 7.03
C ARG A 60 -11.99 -2.79 7.56
N SER A 61 -13.09 -3.46 7.88
CA SER A 61 -13.09 -4.89 8.18
C SER A 61 -13.17 -5.68 6.88
N LEU A 62 -12.39 -6.75 6.77
CA LEU A 62 -12.43 -7.68 5.64
C LEU A 62 -12.17 -9.11 6.12
N GLU A 63 -12.77 -10.08 5.46
CA GLU A 63 -12.58 -11.50 5.73
C GLU A 63 -11.76 -12.12 4.59
N ILE A 64 -10.68 -12.83 4.92
CA ILE A 64 -9.81 -13.53 3.95
C ILE A 64 -9.67 -14.96 4.42
N ASN A 65 -10.16 -15.93 3.62
CA ASN A 65 -10.10 -17.37 3.92
C ASN A 65 -10.70 -17.73 5.31
N GLY A 66 -11.81 -17.09 5.70
CA GLY A 66 -12.46 -17.31 6.99
C GLY A 66 -11.77 -16.63 8.18
N GLU A 67 -10.70 -15.87 7.95
CA GLU A 67 -10.02 -15.10 9.00
C GLU A 67 -10.42 -13.61 8.91
N GLN A 68 -10.73 -13.00 10.06
CA GLN A 68 -11.09 -11.60 10.14
C GLN A 68 -9.84 -10.71 10.21
N PHE A 69 -9.77 -9.74 9.29
CA PHE A 69 -8.75 -8.71 9.25
C PHE A 69 -9.36 -7.30 9.30
N PHE A 70 -8.50 -6.33 9.62
CA PHE A 70 -8.82 -4.91 9.63
C PHE A 70 -7.73 -4.15 8.89
N LEU A 71 -8.09 -3.50 7.78
CA LEU A 71 -7.20 -2.60 7.04
C LEU A 71 -7.38 -1.19 7.58
N GLN A 72 -6.32 -0.60 8.11
CA GLN A 72 -6.32 0.75 8.62
C GLN A 72 -5.43 1.66 7.78
N TYR A 73 -5.98 2.79 7.32
CA TYR A 73 -5.26 3.84 6.59
C TYR A 73 -5.24 5.11 7.43
N ASN A 74 -4.06 5.71 7.60
CA ASN A 74 -3.88 6.94 8.37
C ASN A 74 -3.03 7.95 7.62
N ILE A 75 -3.47 9.20 7.65
CA ILE A 75 -2.71 10.37 7.17
C ILE A 75 -2.29 11.21 8.38
N TYR A 76 -1.00 11.52 8.48
CA TYR A 76 -0.41 12.36 9.52
C TYR A 76 0.33 13.54 8.88
N PRO A 77 -0.35 14.66 8.64
CA PRO A 77 0.32 15.91 8.26
C PRO A 77 1.28 16.35 9.37
N ARG A 78 2.44 16.90 9.00
CA ARG A 78 3.42 17.47 9.93
C ARG A 78 3.62 18.95 9.64
N GLU A 79 3.88 19.72 10.68
CA GLU A 79 4.19 21.15 10.58
C GLU A 79 5.42 21.43 9.71
N SER A 80 6.34 20.47 9.59
CA SER A 80 7.54 20.52 8.73
C SER A 80 7.25 20.46 7.23
N GLY A 81 5.98 20.57 6.81
CA GLY A 81 5.58 20.41 5.40
C GLY A 81 5.64 18.97 4.89
N GLN A 82 5.92 18.00 5.76
CA GLN A 82 5.91 16.57 5.44
C GLN A 82 4.53 15.96 5.68
N VAL A 83 4.20 14.91 4.93
CA VAL A 83 3.01 14.09 5.18
C VAL A 83 3.43 12.65 5.35
N TRP A 84 3.01 12.03 6.44
CA TRP A 84 3.27 10.63 6.72
C TRP A 84 1.99 9.84 6.50
N ILE A 85 2.09 8.72 5.81
CA ILE A 85 0.99 7.81 5.56
C ILE A 85 1.35 6.45 6.15
N ARG A 86 0.37 5.77 6.74
CA ARG A 86 0.51 4.37 7.13
C ARG A 86 -0.73 3.57 6.76
N VAL A 87 -0.52 2.44 6.10
CA VAL A 87 -1.49 1.36 5.97
C VAL A 87 -1.03 0.19 6.82
N GLY A 88 -1.87 -0.26 7.74
CA GLY A 88 -1.65 -1.48 8.52
C GLY A 88 -2.77 -2.47 8.29
N LEU A 89 -2.43 -3.75 8.13
CA LEU A 89 -3.36 -4.86 8.14
C LEU A 89 -3.26 -5.56 9.50
N PHE A 90 -4.37 -5.64 10.22
CA PHE A 90 -4.43 -6.21 11.57
C PHE A 90 -5.28 -7.46 11.57
N LYS A 91 -4.89 -8.47 12.36
CA LYS A 91 -5.65 -9.72 12.51
C LYS A 91 -6.45 -9.72 13.81
N ASN A 92 -7.70 -10.17 13.74
CA ASN A 92 -8.60 -10.46 14.88
C ASN A 92 -8.95 -9.31 15.83
N GLN A 93 -8.35 -8.13 15.68
CA GLN A 93 -8.63 -6.99 16.53
C GLN A 93 -8.51 -5.69 15.73
N PRO A 94 -9.49 -4.77 15.85
CA PRO A 94 -9.36 -3.44 15.29
C PRO A 94 -8.22 -2.73 16.04
N PRO A 95 -7.34 -2.02 15.32
CA PRO A 95 -6.19 -1.39 15.94
C PRO A 95 -6.61 -0.35 16.99
N ALA A 96 -6.10 -0.48 18.20
CA ALA A 96 -6.01 0.67 19.10
C ALA A 96 -5.04 1.65 18.44
N LEU A 97 -5.49 2.89 18.19
CA LEU A 97 -4.72 4.05 17.69
C LEU A 97 -3.22 3.76 17.52
N ILE A 98 -2.75 3.69 16.27
CA ILE A 98 -1.35 3.37 15.95
C ILE A 98 -0.41 4.21 16.81
N LYS A 99 0.22 3.57 17.78
CA LYS A 99 1.04 4.24 18.80
C LYS A 99 2.41 4.62 18.24
N ASN A 100 2.85 3.94 17.18
CA ASN A 100 4.17 4.15 16.63
C ASN A 100 4.16 4.17 15.10
N ALA A 101 4.74 5.22 14.52
CA ALA A 101 4.94 5.33 13.08
C ALA A 101 6.11 4.47 12.58
N THR A 102 7.03 4.04 13.46
CA THR A 102 8.32 3.46 13.06
C THR A 102 8.45 1.94 13.23
N ALA A 103 7.55 1.27 13.95
CA ALA A 103 7.59 -0.18 14.17
C ALA A 103 6.25 -0.85 13.79
N PHE A 104 6.21 -2.18 13.79
CA PHE A 104 4.95 -2.94 13.80
C PHE A 104 4.19 -2.68 15.10
N ASN A 105 2.87 -2.53 14.98
CA ASN A 105 1.98 -2.44 16.12
C ASN A 105 1.52 -3.85 16.52
N GLU A 106 1.06 -3.98 17.76
CA GLU A 106 0.50 -5.24 18.24
C GLU A 106 -0.70 -5.67 17.37
N GLY A 107 -0.68 -6.92 16.90
CA GLY A 107 -1.71 -7.48 16.03
C GLY A 107 -1.62 -7.06 14.56
N GLU A 108 -0.67 -6.19 14.17
CA GLU A 108 -0.41 -5.82 12.78
C GLU A 108 0.39 -6.93 12.09
N VAL A 109 -0.18 -7.52 11.04
CA VAL A 109 0.40 -8.65 10.31
C VAL A 109 1.14 -8.22 9.05
N ALA A 110 0.81 -7.04 8.51
CA ALA A 110 1.49 -6.47 7.36
C ALA A 110 1.30 -4.95 7.35
N MET A 111 2.29 -4.20 6.88
CA MET A 111 2.23 -2.75 6.86
C MET A 111 2.99 -2.14 5.69
N THR A 112 2.50 -0.99 5.22
CA THR A 112 3.32 -0.02 4.48
C THR A 112 3.25 1.34 5.17
N ARG A 113 4.37 2.07 5.16
CA ARG A 113 4.40 3.49 5.51
C ARG A 113 5.11 4.29 4.43
N LEU A 114 4.64 5.51 4.21
CA LEU A 114 5.21 6.44 3.24
C LEU A 114 5.41 7.81 3.88
N MET A 115 6.59 8.40 3.67
CA MET A 115 6.88 9.78 4.05
C MET A 115 7.05 10.61 2.79
N PHE A 116 6.19 11.62 2.63
CA PHE A 116 6.21 12.60 1.56
C PHE A 116 6.93 13.85 2.05
N ASN A 117 7.99 14.22 1.33
CA ASN A 117 8.67 15.49 1.48
C ASN A 117 8.40 16.33 0.23
N PHE A 118 7.39 17.20 0.32
CA PHE A 118 6.96 18.07 -0.77
C PHE A 118 8.03 19.07 -1.18
N GLU A 119 8.73 19.68 -0.23
CA GLU A 119 9.80 20.64 -0.51
C GLU A 119 10.95 20.03 -1.32
N LYS A 120 11.30 18.76 -1.02
CA LYS A 120 12.39 18.04 -1.70
C LYS A 120 11.93 17.21 -2.90
N GLY A 121 10.61 17.15 -3.18
CA GLY A 121 10.05 16.29 -4.23
C GLY A 121 10.39 14.81 -4.04
N ARG A 122 10.31 14.28 -2.81
CA ARG A 122 10.68 12.89 -2.50
C ARG A 122 9.62 12.14 -1.70
N VAL A 123 9.49 10.85 -2.01
CA VAL A 123 8.76 9.86 -1.20
C VAL A 123 9.75 8.79 -0.74
N SER A 124 9.64 8.41 0.53
CA SER A 124 10.34 7.27 1.09
C SER A 124 9.32 6.30 1.65
N GLY A 125 9.38 5.04 1.20
CA GLY A 125 8.47 3.98 1.60
C GLY A 125 9.17 2.87 2.39
N GLU A 126 8.41 2.20 3.23
CA GLU A 126 8.80 0.94 3.85
C GLU A 126 7.62 -0.01 3.86
N VAL A 127 7.88 -1.27 3.48
CA VAL A 127 6.91 -2.37 3.55
C VAL A 127 7.44 -3.44 4.47
N GLY A 128 6.55 -4.02 5.27
CA GLY A 128 6.84 -5.20 6.09
C GLY A 128 5.68 -6.18 6.09
N THR A 129 6.00 -7.45 6.32
CA THR A 129 5.03 -8.51 6.66
C THR A 129 5.60 -9.29 7.84
N ASP A 130 4.74 -9.67 8.79
CA ASP A 130 5.11 -10.58 9.88
C ASP A 130 5.50 -11.95 9.31
N GLU A 131 6.54 -12.58 9.85
CA GLU A 131 7.10 -13.84 9.34
C GLU A 131 6.07 -14.98 9.30
N ASN A 132 5.10 -14.99 10.21
CA ASN A 132 4.03 -16.00 10.24
C ASN A 132 2.95 -15.79 9.17
N PHE A 133 3.02 -14.65 8.46
CA PHE A 133 2.09 -14.25 7.42
C PHE A 133 2.76 -14.04 6.07
N GLU A 134 4.05 -14.34 5.95
CA GLU A 134 4.76 -14.37 4.67
C GLU A 134 4.17 -15.42 3.72
N GLY A 135 4.34 -15.21 2.41
CA GLY A 135 3.79 -16.10 1.38
C GLY A 135 2.27 -16.00 1.17
N ARG A 136 1.56 -15.17 1.94
CA ARG A 136 0.10 -14.95 1.84
C ARG A 136 -0.34 -13.86 0.87
N GLY A 137 0.60 -13.26 0.14
CA GLY A 137 0.33 -12.21 -0.85
C GLY A 137 0.14 -10.80 -0.27
N PHE A 138 0.16 -10.63 1.06
CA PHE A 138 -0.06 -9.35 1.72
C PHE A 138 1.02 -8.31 1.39
N GLY A 139 2.30 -8.69 1.39
CA GLY A 139 3.38 -7.82 0.93
C GLY A 139 3.12 -7.30 -0.49
N SER A 140 2.73 -8.18 -1.40
CA SER A 140 2.39 -7.81 -2.80
C SER A 140 1.22 -6.84 -2.88
N ALA A 141 0.17 -7.07 -2.10
CA ALA A 141 -0.93 -6.14 -2.05
C ALA A 141 -0.46 -4.76 -1.56
N LEU A 142 0.35 -4.70 -0.50
CA LEU A 142 0.79 -3.44 0.11
C LEU A 142 1.73 -2.62 -0.77
N VAL A 143 2.71 -3.24 -1.45
CA VAL A 143 3.57 -2.49 -2.39
C VAL A 143 2.74 -1.93 -3.54
N PHE A 144 1.70 -2.63 -4.01
CA PHE A 144 0.79 -2.06 -5.00
C PHE A 144 -0.05 -0.91 -4.43
N MET A 145 -0.49 -1.03 -3.18
CA MET A 145 -1.16 0.06 -2.48
C MET A 145 -0.25 1.29 -2.39
N GLU A 146 1.06 1.15 -2.18
CA GLU A 146 1.98 2.29 -2.14
C GLU A 146 1.88 3.15 -3.40
N GLU A 147 1.87 2.54 -4.59
CA GLU A 147 1.70 3.27 -5.85
C GLU A 147 0.37 4.05 -5.86
N GLY A 148 -0.73 3.41 -5.45
CA GLY A 148 -2.04 4.05 -5.36
C GLY A 148 -2.06 5.22 -4.37
N ILE A 149 -1.47 5.03 -3.19
CA ILE A 149 -1.32 6.06 -2.15
C ILE A 149 -0.51 7.23 -2.67
N ILE A 150 0.62 6.97 -3.35
CA ILE A 150 1.48 8.02 -3.89
C ILE A 150 0.70 8.88 -4.87
N ARG A 151 -0.01 8.28 -5.81
CA ARG A 151 -0.84 9.02 -6.77
C ARG A 151 -1.93 9.83 -6.07
N ASP A 152 -2.63 9.24 -5.11
CA ASP A 152 -3.70 9.91 -4.37
C ASP A 152 -3.17 11.11 -3.56
N ILE A 153 -2.05 10.94 -2.85
CA ILE A 153 -1.44 12.00 -2.05
C ILE A 153 -0.90 13.11 -2.94
N ILE A 154 -0.20 12.80 -4.04
CA ILE A 154 0.28 13.84 -4.94
C ILE A 154 -0.90 14.63 -5.55
N ARG A 155 -2.00 13.95 -5.90
CA ARG A 155 -3.23 14.61 -6.38
C ARG A 155 -3.85 15.53 -5.32
N ARG A 156 -3.94 15.08 -4.06
CA ARG A 156 -4.53 15.84 -2.94
C ARG A 156 -3.71 17.08 -2.57
N TYR A 157 -2.39 16.98 -2.67
CA TYR A 157 -1.45 18.04 -2.33
C TYR A 157 -0.78 18.63 -3.58
N ARG A 158 -1.49 18.65 -4.72
CA ARG A 158 -0.94 19.03 -6.03
C ARG A 158 -0.29 20.41 -6.05
N ASP A 159 -0.81 21.32 -5.23
CA ASP A 159 -0.35 22.69 -5.05
C ASP A 159 1.02 22.79 -4.35
N LYS A 160 1.42 21.73 -3.66
CA LYS A 160 2.71 21.63 -2.96
C LYS A 160 3.76 20.83 -3.73
N VAL A 161 3.39 20.28 -4.89
CA VAL A 161 4.29 19.46 -5.71
C VAL A 161 5.27 20.36 -6.44
N THR A 162 6.56 20.01 -6.41
CA THR A 162 7.58 20.75 -7.16
C THR A 162 7.40 20.56 -8.66
N PRO A 163 7.89 21.49 -9.51
CA PRO A 163 7.84 21.33 -10.96
C PRO A 163 8.51 20.05 -11.48
N ASP A 164 9.56 19.58 -10.79
CA ASP A 164 10.28 18.35 -11.11
C ASP A 164 9.54 17.07 -10.69
N GLY A 165 8.43 17.22 -9.95
CA GLY A 165 7.61 16.12 -9.46
C GLY A 165 8.20 15.41 -8.24
N PHE A 166 7.76 14.17 -8.04
CA PHE A 166 8.21 13.32 -6.94
C PHE A 166 9.09 12.18 -7.41
N LYS A 167 10.09 11.83 -6.60
CA LYS A 167 10.84 10.59 -6.75
C LYS A 167 10.53 9.66 -5.58
N ASN A 168 10.01 8.48 -5.88
CA ASN A 168 9.94 7.39 -4.91
C ASN A 168 11.20 6.54 -5.03
N GLU A 169 11.83 6.27 -3.90
CA GLU A 169 13.05 5.48 -3.80
C GLU A 169 12.76 4.23 -2.97
N ILE A 170 13.01 3.05 -3.57
CA ILE A 170 12.96 1.76 -2.90
C ILE A 170 14.39 1.24 -2.81
N VAL A 171 14.81 0.90 -1.59
CA VAL A 171 16.06 0.19 -1.35
C VAL A 171 15.70 -1.26 -1.05
N ASP A 172 16.17 -2.17 -1.89
CA ASP A 172 15.97 -3.60 -1.66
C ASP A 172 16.93 -4.07 -0.56
N ASN A 173 16.36 -4.32 0.62
CA ASN A 173 17.07 -4.90 1.76
C ASN A 173 16.93 -6.44 1.79
N SER A 174 16.72 -7.07 0.62
CA SER A 174 16.54 -8.52 0.53
C SER A 174 17.61 -9.26 1.32
N ARG A 175 17.18 -10.01 2.35
CA ARG A 175 18.06 -10.89 3.15
C ARG A 175 18.82 -11.91 2.29
N SER A 176 18.39 -12.15 1.04
CA SER A 176 18.97 -13.12 0.11
C SER A 176 20.44 -12.87 -0.22
N SER A 177 20.87 -11.60 -0.32
CA SER A 177 22.27 -11.24 -0.58
C SER A 177 23.20 -11.54 0.61
N ASN A 178 22.71 -11.41 1.84
CA ASN A 178 23.49 -11.69 3.05
C ASN A 178 23.51 -13.18 3.45
N GLU A 179 22.61 -14.00 2.90
CA GLU A 179 22.53 -15.45 3.17
C GLU A 179 23.05 -16.34 2.03
N GLY A 180 23.66 -15.76 0.98
CA GLY A 180 24.25 -16.53 -0.13
C GLY A 180 23.22 -17.29 -0.98
N LYS A 181 21.95 -16.86 -0.97
CA LYS A 181 20.88 -17.46 -1.77
C LYS A 181 20.63 -16.61 -3.01
N ASN A 182 20.83 -17.18 -4.20
CA ASN A 182 20.62 -16.54 -5.51
C ASN A 182 19.13 -16.35 -5.84
N TYR A 183 18.42 -15.55 -5.06
CA TYR A 183 17.09 -15.08 -5.42
C TYR A 183 17.14 -13.56 -5.51
N GLU A 184 16.76 -12.99 -6.66
CA GLU A 184 16.37 -11.58 -6.73
C GLU A 184 15.36 -11.32 -5.62
N GLY A 185 15.61 -10.31 -4.79
CA GLY A 185 14.68 -9.90 -3.77
C GLY A 185 13.29 -9.73 -4.39
N TRP A 186 12.28 -10.31 -3.76
CA TRP A 186 10.90 -10.20 -4.21
C TRP A 186 10.50 -8.72 -4.44
N THR A 187 11.05 -7.81 -3.64
CA THR A 187 10.98 -6.36 -3.77
C THR A 187 11.61 -5.82 -5.07
N SER A 188 12.80 -6.27 -5.47
CA SER A 188 13.46 -5.88 -6.74
C SER A 188 12.63 -6.27 -7.96
N SER A 189 12.20 -7.53 -8.05
CA SER A 189 11.40 -8.02 -9.18
C SER A 189 10.06 -7.27 -9.27
N MET A 190 9.45 -6.98 -8.12
CA MET A 190 8.22 -6.22 -8.05
C MET A 190 8.40 -4.74 -8.43
N ALA A 191 9.45 -4.08 -7.95
CA ALA A 191 9.76 -2.69 -8.30
C ALA A 191 9.93 -2.53 -9.81
N GLN A 192 10.66 -3.42 -10.47
CA GLN A 192 10.83 -3.40 -11.93
C GLN A 192 9.50 -3.57 -12.68
N LYS A 193 8.66 -4.53 -12.25
CA LYS A 193 7.33 -4.74 -12.85
C LYS A 193 6.40 -3.52 -12.70
N MET A 194 6.62 -2.72 -11.67
CA MET A 194 5.89 -1.47 -11.42
C MET A 194 6.50 -0.25 -12.13
N GLY A 195 7.52 -0.46 -12.96
CA GLY A 195 8.16 0.59 -13.74
C GLY A 195 9.18 1.43 -12.96
N PHE A 196 9.75 0.90 -11.88
CA PHE A 196 10.91 1.53 -11.26
C PHE A 196 12.16 1.25 -12.08
N GLU A 197 13.01 2.26 -12.22
CA GLU A 197 14.31 2.16 -12.85
C GLU A 197 15.35 1.74 -11.80
N LYS A 198 16.16 0.72 -12.12
CA LYS A 198 17.30 0.34 -11.29
C LYS A 198 18.42 1.36 -11.50
N ILE A 199 18.85 2.02 -10.43
CA ILE A 199 19.89 3.05 -10.47
C ILE A 199 21.17 2.65 -9.73
N ASP A 200 21.11 1.62 -8.87
CA ASP A 200 22.24 1.01 -8.18
C ASP A 200 21.95 -0.48 -7.91
N GLU A 201 22.91 -1.24 -7.38
CA GLU A 201 22.81 -2.68 -7.10
C GLU A 201 21.51 -3.05 -6.36
N ASN A 202 21.15 -2.24 -5.35
CA ASN A 202 19.99 -2.47 -4.49
C ASN A 202 18.99 -1.30 -4.52
N LYS A 203 19.09 -0.38 -5.49
CA LYS A 203 18.34 0.88 -5.46
C LYS A 203 17.48 1.06 -6.71
N PHE A 204 16.20 1.29 -6.48
CA PHE A 204 15.18 1.46 -7.52
C PHE A 204 14.48 2.80 -7.33
N VAL A 205 14.30 3.55 -8.42
CA VAL A 205 13.65 4.87 -8.39
C VAL A 205 12.55 4.94 -9.44
N LYS A 206 11.42 5.52 -9.04
CA LYS A 206 10.34 5.89 -9.95
C LYS A 206 10.03 7.37 -9.79
N SER A 207 9.93 8.05 -10.92
CA SER A 207 9.58 9.47 -10.97
C SER A 207 8.10 9.64 -11.29
N TYR A 208 7.44 10.58 -10.61
CA TYR A 208 6.05 10.96 -10.79
C TYR A 208 6.02 12.44 -11.16
N LYS A 209 5.84 12.74 -12.45
CA LYS A 209 5.76 14.14 -12.87
C LYS A 209 4.35 14.69 -12.67
N PRO A 210 4.18 16.00 -12.47
CA PRO A 210 2.86 16.62 -12.35
C PRO A 210 1.92 16.30 -13.51
N ASP A 211 2.45 16.14 -14.72
CA ASP A 211 1.67 15.80 -15.92
C ASP A 211 1.23 14.33 -16.00
N ASP A 212 1.92 13.41 -15.30
CA ASP A 212 1.61 11.98 -15.26
C ASP A 212 0.42 11.65 -14.32
N LEU A 213 -0.17 12.68 -13.72
CA LEU A 213 -1.16 12.62 -12.65
C LEU A 213 -2.51 13.27 -13.02
N LYS A 214 -2.68 13.60 -14.32
CA LYS A 214 -3.91 14.15 -14.88
C LYS A 214 -4.98 13.08 -15.10
#